data_AF-A0A6G1JN53-F1
#
_entry.id   AF-A0A6G1JN53-F1
#
_cell.length_a   1.000
_cell.length_b   1.000
_cell.length_c   1.000
_cell.angle_alpha   90.00
_cell.angle_beta   90.00
_cell.angle_gamma   90.00
#
_symmetry.space_group_name_H-M   'P 1'
#
loop_
_entity.id
_entity.type
_entity.pdbx_description
1 polymer ?
#
loop_
_entity_poly.entity_id
_entity_poly.type
_entity_poly.pdbx_seq_one_letter_code
_entity_poly.pdbx_strand_id
1 'polypeptide(L)'
;MDKASQALTRGVPLDVPKSYRALADHSGVPRATLHHRANGRRSIEEKARKQQYLHPWEEEFLVKFLLQMSDLGQPVRIKFIPSLAFCITRQRSIENRPPKPPHPGWSKALETRFPEREDNALVRGHRKGVI
;
A
#
# COMPACT_ATOMS: atom_id res chain seq x y z
N MET A 1 -3.51 -0.18 12.44
CA MET A 1 -3.86 1.07 13.14
C MET A 1 -2.58 1.87 13.27
N ASP A 2 -2.54 3.14 12.88
CA ASP A 2 -1.28 3.92 12.92
C ASP A 2 -0.91 4.32 14.36
N LYS A 3 0.38 4.58 14.61
CA LYS A 3 0.95 4.83 15.95
C LYS A 3 0.19 5.90 16.74
N ALA A 4 -0.29 6.95 16.07
CA ALA A 4 -1.02 8.04 16.70
C ALA A 4 -2.44 7.62 17.13
N SER A 5 -3.15 6.85 16.31
CA SER A 5 -4.45 6.27 16.68
C SER A 5 -4.31 5.30 17.86
N GLN A 6 -3.25 4.47 17.85
CA GLN A 6 -2.95 3.57 18.96
C GLN A 6 -2.62 4.33 20.25
N ALA A 7 -1.90 5.45 20.16
CA ALA A 7 -1.63 6.32 21.31
C ALA A 7 -2.93 6.90 21.90
N LEU A 8 -3.87 7.36 21.07
CA LEU A 8 -5.18 7.83 21.53
C LEU A 8 -5.98 6.72 22.23
N THR A 9 -5.94 5.49 21.72
CA THR A 9 -6.61 4.34 22.34
C THR A 9 -5.95 3.92 23.66
N ARG A 10 -4.62 3.91 23.73
CA ARG A 10 -3.88 3.53 24.94
C ARG A 10 -3.99 4.60 26.04
N GLY A 11 -4.08 5.87 25.66
CA GLY A 11 -4.17 6.98 26.60
C GLY A 11 -2.88 7.20 27.41
N VAL A 12 -3.02 7.94 28.50
CA VAL A 12 -1.95 8.18 29.49
C VAL A 12 -2.25 7.41 30.78
N PRO A 13 -1.21 7.07 31.58
CA PRO A 13 -1.40 6.49 32.90
C PRO A 13 -2.31 7.36 33.79
N LEU A 14 -3.01 6.73 34.75
CA LEU A 14 -3.99 7.40 35.61
C LEU A 14 -3.42 8.56 36.43
N ASP A 15 -2.12 8.53 36.72
CA ASP A 15 -1.40 9.53 37.52
C ASP A 15 -1.01 10.79 36.71
N VAL A 16 -1.24 10.78 35.39
CA VAL A 16 -0.85 11.87 34.48
C VAL A 16 -2.09 12.58 33.95
N PRO A 17 -2.11 13.94 33.88
CA PRO A 17 -3.22 14.66 33.29
C PRO A 17 -3.55 14.21 31.87
N LYS A 18 -4.83 13.92 31.61
CA LYS A 18 -5.36 13.53 30.29
C LYS A 18 -5.33 14.73 29.33
N SER A 19 -4.16 15.02 28.78
CA SER A 19 -3.94 16.10 27.82
C SER A 19 -3.13 15.60 26.62
N TYR A 20 -3.28 16.27 25.47
CA TYR A 20 -2.48 15.93 24.28
C TYR A 20 -0.97 16.17 24.46
N ARG A 21 -0.56 17.04 25.41
CA ARG A 21 0.87 17.24 25.75
C ARG A 21 1.40 16.03 26.48
N ALA A 22 0.78 15.66 27.60
CA ALA A 22 1.13 14.46 28.36
C ALA A 22 1.11 13.19 27.50
N LEU A 23 0.13 13.06 26.60
CA LEU A 23 0.04 11.93 25.68
C LEU A 23 1.16 11.93 24.64
N ALA A 24 1.58 13.10 24.16
CA ALA A 24 2.72 13.22 23.25
C ALA A 24 4.02 12.80 23.94
N ASP A 25 4.23 13.27 25.17
CA ASP A 25 5.42 12.97 25.96
C ASP A 25 5.51 11.46 26.27
N HIS A 26 4.37 10.83 26.59
CA HIS A 26 4.31 9.39 26.89
C HIS A 26 4.42 8.49 25.64
N SER A 27 3.79 8.86 24.51
CA SER A 27 3.73 8.02 23.30
C SER A 27 4.87 8.29 22.30
N GLY A 28 5.61 9.39 22.48
CA GLY A 28 6.58 9.87 21.51
C GLY A 28 5.97 10.26 20.17
N VAL A 29 4.67 10.59 20.14
CA VAL A 29 3.96 11.07 18.94
C VAL A 29 3.73 12.57 19.09
N PRO A 30 4.06 13.40 18.08
CA PRO A 30 3.85 14.84 18.18
C PRO A 30 2.40 15.20 18.52
N ARG A 31 2.22 16.15 19.45
CA ARG A 31 0.91 16.67 19.89
C ARG A 31 -0.01 17.02 18.72
N ALA A 32 0.50 17.69 17.70
CA ALA A 32 -0.28 18.10 16.53
C ALA A 32 -0.84 16.90 15.76
N THR A 33 -0.05 15.83 15.63
CA THR A 33 -0.47 14.57 15.00
C THR A 33 -1.60 13.90 15.78
N LEU A 34 -1.50 13.86 17.12
CA LEU A 34 -2.56 13.34 18.00
C LEU A 34 -3.85 14.16 17.86
N HIS A 35 -3.74 15.49 17.87
CA HIS A 35 -4.88 16.39 17.68
C HIS A 35 -5.56 16.19 16.32
N HIS A 36 -4.80 16.07 15.23
CA HIS A 36 -5.37 15.78 13.92
C HIS A 36 -6.09 14.43 13.86
N ARG A 37 -5.55 13.41 14.52
CA ARG A 37 -6.16 12.07 14.57
C ARG A 37 -7.45 12.05 15.38
N ALA A 38 -7.46 12.70 16.54
CA ALA A 38 -8.67 12.84 17.36
C ALA A 38 -9.79 13.58 16.61
N ASN A 39 -9.41 14.55 15.77
CA ASN A 39 -10.33 15.25 14.87
C ASN A 39 -10.64 14.49 13.56
N GLY A 40 -10.34 13.19 13.48
CA GLY A 40 -10.75 12.31 12.38
C GLY A 40 -9.89 12.36 11.11
N ARG A 41 -8.76 13.08 11.11
CA ARG A 41 -7.86 13.11 9.95
C ARG A 41 -7.17 11.74 9.81
N ARG A 42 -7.36 11.08 8.67
CA ARG A 42 -6.75 9.77 8.35
C ARG A 42 -5.24 9.85 8.21
N SER A 43 -4.54 8.73 8.41
CA SER A 43 -3.10 8.67 8.17
C SER A 43 -2.77 8.78 6.70
N ILE A 44 -1.56 9.24 6.40
CA ILE A 44 -1.08 9.33 5.01
C ILE A 44 -1.09 7.94 4.38
N GLU A 45 -0.66 6.94 5.14
CA GLU A 45 -0.66 5.53 4.72
C GLU A 45 -2.08 4.99 4.51
N GLU A 46 -3.02 5.24 5.42
CA GLU A 46 -4.40 4.79 5.27
C GLU A 46 -5.08 5.48 4.09
N LYS A 47 -4.79 6.78 3.90
CA LYS A 47 -5.22 7.53 2.73
C LYS A 47 -4.64 6.92 1.45
N ALA A 48 -3.35 6.62 1.42
CA ALA A 48 -2.68 5.99 0.28
C ALA A 48 -3.30 4.63 -0.05
N ARG A 49 -3.56 3.79 0.96
CA ARG A 49 -4.24 2.49 0.79
C ARG A 49 -5.65 2.64 0.20
N LYS A 50 -6.43 3.61 0.68
CA LYS A 50 -7.77 3.91 0.14
C LYS A 50 -7.74 4.50 -1.28
N GLN A 51 -6.63 5.12 -1.67
CA GLN A 51 -6.42 5.68 -2.99
C GLN A 51 -5.70 4.71 -3.94
N GLN A 52 -5.49 3.46 -3.53
CA GLN A 52 -4.95 2.45 -4.44
C GLN A 52 -5.93 2.19 -5.58
N TYR A 53 -5.37 2.05 -6.78
CA TYR A 53 -6.14 1.80 -7.99
C TYR A 53 -6.74 0.38 -7.98
N LEU A 54 -5.92 -0.59 -7.55
CA LEU A 54 -6.32 -1.97 -7.31
C LEU A 54 -6.55 -2.20 -5.82
N HIS A 55 -7.46 -3.12 -5.50
CA HIS A 55 -7.57 -3.66 -4.17
C HIS A 55 -6.37 -4.57 -3.86
N PRO A 56 -5.98 -4.75 -2.58
CA PRO A 56 -4.83 -5.59 -2.23
C PRO A 56 -4.86 -7.00 -2.83
N TRP A 57 -6.04 -7.64 -2.89
CA TRP A 57 -6.19 -8.96 -3.51
C TRP A 57 -6.04 -8.92 -5.03
N GLU A 58 -6.48 -7.86 -5.70
CA GLU A 58 -6.30 -7.70 -7.15
C GLU A 58 -4.83 -7.44 -7.51
N GLU A 59 -4.12 -6.67 -6.68
CA GLU A 59 -2.67 -6.50 -6.83
C GLU A 59 -1.96 -7.86 -6.71
N GLU A 60 -2.36 -8.69 -5.75
CA GLU A 60 -1.81 -10.04 -5.58
C GLU A 60 -2.02 -10.93 -6.81
N PHE A 61 -3.23 -10.94 -7.39
CA PHE A 61 -3.52 -11.67 -8.63
C PHE A 61 -2.67 -11.18 -9.80
N LEU A 62 -2.54 -9.86 -9.96
CA LEU A 62 -1.71 -9.28 -11.02
C LEU A 62 -0.26 -9.71 -10.87
N VAL A 63 0.32 -9.62 -9.67
CA VAL A 63 1.72 -10.02 -9.44
C VAL A 63 1.90 -11.51 -9.66
N LYS A 64 0.96 -12.36 -9.22
CA LYS A 64 1.01 -13.80 -9.48
C LYS A 64 1.03 -14.11 -10.99
N PHE A 65 0.20 -13.44 -11.77
CA PHE A 65 0.19 -13.57 -13.23
C PHE A 65 1.52 -13.13 -13.85
N LEU A 66 2.08 -11.99 -13.43
CA LEU A 66 3.38 -11.49 -13.93
C LEU A 66 4.54 -12.46 -13.62
N LEU A 67 4.53 -13.08 -12.45
CA LEU A 67 5.50 -14.11 -12.07
C LEU A 67 5.34 -15.36 -12.94
N GLN A 68 4.12 -15.86 -13.14
CA GLN A 68 3.86 -17.01 -14.02
C GLN A 68 4.34 -16.76 -15.45
N MET A 69 4.08 -15.57 -15.99
CA MET A 69 4.56 -15.19 -17.32
C MET A 69 6.09 -15.15 -17.40
N SER A 70 6.76 -14.74 -16.32
CA SER A 70 8.22 -14.75 -16.23
C SER A 70 8.79 -16.17 -16.16
N ASP A 71 8.17 -17.05 -15.37
CA ASP A 71 8.54 -18.47 -15.27
C ASP A 71 8.38 -19.21 -16.61
N LEU A 72 7.40 -18.80 -17.43
CA LEU A 72 7.19 -19.30 -18.80
C LEU A 72 8.16 -18.70 -19.84
N GLY A 73 9.11 -17.86 -19.41
CA GLY A 73 10.08 -17.20 -20.30
C GLY A 73 9.50 -16.07 -21.12
N GLN A 74 8.32 -15.56 -20.76
CA GLN A 74 7.61 -14.49 -21.47
C GLN A 74 7.30 -13.32 -20.52
N PRO A 75 8.32 -12.63 -19.99
CA PRO A 75 8.10 -11.52 -19.06
C PRO A 75 7.26 -10.40 -19.70
N VAL A 76 6.24 -9.95 -18.98
CA VAL A 76 5.36 -8.87 -19.43
C VAL A 76 6.08 -7.53 -19.30
N ARG A 77 6.16 -6.77 -20.40
CA ARG A 77 6.77 -5.44 -20.39
C ARG A 77 5.99 -4.48 -19.49
N ILE A 78 6.70 -3.65 -18.72
CA ILE A 78 6.13 -2.70 -17.74
C ILE A 78 5.02 -1.79 -18.31
N LYS A 79 5.12 -1.42 -19.58
CA LYS A 79 4.13 -0.58 -20.29
C LYS A 79 2.74 -1.21 -20.42
N PHE A 80 2.65 -2.54 -20.32
CA PHE A 80 1.38 -3.27 -20.42
C PHE A 80 0.71 -3.50 -19.07
N ILE A 81 1.43 -3.34 -17.96
CA ILE A 81 0.93 -3.53 -16.60
C ILE A 81 -0.29 -2.63 -16.29
N PRO A 82 -0.32 -1.32 -16.68
CA PRO A 82 -1.51 -0.49 -16.47
C PRO A 82 -2.75 -1.02 -17.19
N SER A 83 -2.59 -1.52 -18.41
CA SER A 83 -3.69 -2.12 -19.18
C SER A 83 -4.19 -3.41 -18.54
N LEU A 84 -3.30 -4.26 -18.02
CA LEU A 84 -3.67 -5.46 -17.29
C LEU A 84 -4.42 -5.12 -15.99
N ALA A 85 -3.93 -4.13 -15.23
CA ALA A 85 -4.64 -3.63 -14.04
C ALA A 85 -6.05 -3.13 -14.41
N PHE A 86 -6.18 -2.37 -15.51
CA PHE A 86 -7.48 -1.94 -16.01
C PHE A 86 -8.38 -3.14 -16.35
N CYS A 87 -7.88 -4.16 -17.04
CA CYS A 87 -8.62 -5.39 -17.31
C CYS A 87 -9.12 -6.08 -16.05
N ILE A 88 -8.31 -6.16 -14.98
CA ILE A 88 -8.72 -6.73 -13.69
C ILE A 88 -9.87 -5.94 -13.10
N THR A 89 -9.79 -4.61 -13.10
CA THR A 89 -10.88 -3.77 -12.57
C THR A 89 -12.19 -3.90 -13.36
N ARG A 90 -12.16 -4.48 -14.57
CA ARG A 90 -13.39 -4.79 -15.31
C ARG A 90 -14.23 -5.89 -14.64
N GLN A 91 -13.66 -6.68 -13.73
CA GLN A 91 -14.44 -7.68 -13.00
C GLN A 91 -15.29 -7.07 -11.88
N ARG A 92 -15.08 -5.79 -11.54
CA ARG A 92 -15.89 -5.07 -10.54
C ARG A 92 -17.27 -4.70 -11.09
N SER A 93 -18.20 -4.42 -10.18
CA SER A 93 -19.48 -3.81 -10.53
C SER A 93 -19.28 -2.47 -11.24
N ILE A 94 -20.28 -2.05 -12.04
CA ILE A 94 -20.20 -0.84 -12.88
C ILE A 94 -19.87 0.40 -12.05
N GLU A 95 -20.42 0.51 -10.85
CA GLU A 95 -20.21 1.64 -9.92
C GLU A 95 -18.77 1.72 -9.38
N ASN A 96 -18.09 0.58 -9.25
CA ASN A 96 -16.76 0.48 -8.65
C ASN A 96 -15.63 0.38 -9.68
N ARG A 97 -15.99 0.34 -10.97
CA ARG A 97 -15.02 0.24 -12.07
C ARG A 97 -14.47 1.64 -12.37
N PRO A 98 -13.14 1.82 -12.36
CA PRO A 98 -12.53 3.06 -12.81
C PRO A 98 -12.78 3.26 -14.32
N PRO A 99 -13.05 4.50 -14.77
CA PRO A 99 -13.36 4.77 -16.18
C PRO A 99 -12.11 4.77 -17.08
N LYS A 100 -10.91 4.87 -16.51
CA LYS A 100 -9.64 5.01 -17.23
C LYS A 100 -8.57 4.14 -16.59
N PRO A 101 -7.61 3.63 -17.39
CA PRO A 101 -6.46 2.91 -16.86
C PRO A 101 -5.62 3.79 -15.92
N PRO A 102 -4.80 3.19 -15.05
CA PRO A 102 -3.91 3.93 -14.18
C PRO A 102 -2.84 4.68 -15.00
N HIS A 103 -2.29 5.74 -14.42
CA HIS A 103 -1.28 6.57 -15.08
C HIS A 103 0.02 5.78 -15.36
N PRO A 104 0.84 6.18 -16.35
CA PRO A 104 2.05 5.42 -16.73
C PRO A 104 3.05 5.18 -15.58
N GLY A 105 3.20 6.17 -14.69
CA GLY A 105 4.07 6.05 -13.50
C GLY A 105 3.54 5.12 -12.40
N TRP A 106 2.30 4.61 -12.54
CA TRP A 106 1.67 3.75 -11.53
C TRP A 106 2.39 2.40 -11.41
N SER A 107 2.89 1.84 -12.52
CA SER A 107 3.63 0.57 -12.50
C SER A 107 4.87 0.64 -11.60
N LYS A 108 5.58 1.77 -11.59
CA LYS A 108 6.75 1.97 -10.72
C LYS A 108 6.35 2.03 -9.24
N ALA A 109 5.21 2.65 -8.94
CA ALA A 109 4.65 2.66 -7.60
C ALA A 109 4.19 1.27 -7.16
N LEU A 110 3.74 0.42 -8.09
CA LEU A 110 3.42 -0.99 -7.83
C LEU A 110 4.68 -1.78 -7.47
N GLU A 111 5.77 -1.67 -8.25
CA GLU A 111 7.06 -2.33 -7.95
C GLU A 111 7.57 -2.00 -6.54
N THR A 112 7.51 -0.72 -6.16
CA THR A 112 7.99 -0.24 -4.84
C THR A 112 7.20 -0.85 -3.66
N ARG A 113 5.98 -1.35 -3.89
CA ARG A 113 5.13 -1.97 -2.85
C ARG A 113 5.41 -3.45 -2.62
N PHE A 114 6.11 -4.10 -3.55
CA PHE A 114 6.48 -5.51 -3.45
C PHE A 114 8.00 -5.72 -3.39
N PRO A 115 8.72 -5.07 -2.44
CA PRO A 115 10.17 -5.27 -2.31
C PRO A 115 10.51 -6.71 -1.89
N GLU A 116 9.67 -7.36 -1.08
CA GLU A 116 9.93 -8.69 -0.51
C GLU A 116 9.82 -9.87 -1.51
N ARG A 117 9.37 -9.64 -2.75
CA ARG A 117 9.33 -10.72 -3.76
C ARG A 117 10.62 -10.86 -4.56
N GLU A 118 11.55 -9.92 -4.44
CA GLU A 118 12.92 -10.08 -4.96
C GLU A 118 13.73 -11.07 -4.09
N ASP A 119 13.47 -11.14 -2.79
CA ASP A 119 14.16 -12.08 -1.88
C ASP A 119 13.73 -13.55 -2.11
N ASN A 120 12.48 -13.81 -2.46
CA ASN A 120 12.04 -15.18 -2.82
C ASN A 120 12.42 -15.60 -4.25
N ALA A 121 12.78 -14.64 -5.12
CA ALA A 121 13.43 -14.93 -6.40
C ALA A 121 14.94 -15.17 -6.24
N LEU A 122 15.56 -14.65 -5.18
CA LEU A 122 16.97 -14.90 -4.85
C LEU A 122 17.21 -16.27 -4.17
N VAL A 123 16.18 -16.87 -3.56
CA VAL A 123 16.26 -18.24 -2.99
C VAL A 123 15.96 -19.34 -4.03
N ARG A 124 15.41 -19.00 -5.20
CA ARG A 124 15.22 -19.95 -6.33
C ARG A 124 16.03 -19.47 -7.53
N GLY A 125 17.23 -20.04 -7.63
CA GLY A 125 18.32 -19.53 -8.45
C GLY A 125 18.03 -19.30 -9.93
N HIS A 126 18.88 -18.42 -10.49
CA HIS A 126 19.21 -18.28 -11.91
C HIS A 126 18.09 -17.67 -12.80
N ARG A 127 18.27 -16.60 -13.59
CA ARG A 127 19.47 -15.97 -14.18
C ARG A 127 19.23 -14.46 -14.38
N LYS A 128 20.36 -13.75 -14.39
CA LYS A 128 20.58 -12.38 -14.87
C LYS A 128 19.80 -12.06 -16.16
N GLY A 129 19.30 -10.83 -16.24
CA GLY A 129 19.45 -10.01 -17.44
C GLY A 129 18.20 -9.37 -18.03
N VAL A 130 18.33 -8.05 -18.22
CA VAL A 130 17.73 -7.22 -19.29
C VAL A 130 16.46 -6.44 -18.89
N ILE A 131 16.73 -5.13 -18.76
CA ILE A 131 15.83 -3.96 -18.69
C ILE A 131 15.04 -3.83 -20.00
#